data_AF-A0A2L1GGA0-F1
#
_entry.id   AF-A0A2L1GGA0-F1
#
_cell.length_a   1.000
_cell.length_b   1.000
_cell.length_c   1.000
_cell.angle_alpha   90.00
_cell.angle_beta   90.00
_cell.angle_gamma   90.00
#
_symmetry.space_group_name_H-M   'P 1'
#
loop_
_entity.id
_entity.type
_entity.pdbx_description
1 polymer ?
#
loop_
_entity_poly.entity_id
_entity_poly.type
_entity_poly.pdbx_seq_one_letter_code
_entity_poly.pdbx_strand_id
1 'polypeptide(L)'
;KYIWLAMKHGTTCSSGSGDNGDGSVTGSGSSCDDMSTIDFIPQYLRFLQEWVEHFCKQRQEKVNAVITNCKSCKESGNKCKTECKNKCDAYKNFIEKCVTADGGTSGSPWSKRWDQIYKMYSKYIEDAK
;
A
#
# COMPACT_ATOMS: atom_id res chain seq x y z
N LYS A 1 3.38 27.28 -3.37
CA LYS A 1 2.81 27.56 -4.71
C LYS A 1 3.80 27.24 -5.84
N TYR A 2 5.00 27.86 -5.90
CA TYR A 2 5.98 27.61 -6.97
C TYR A 2 6.56 26.19 -7.01
N ILE A 3 6.80 25.56 -5.85
CA ILE A 3 7.29 24.18 -5.77
C ILE A 3 6.25 23.19 -6.36
N TRP A 4 4.98 23.30 -5.96
CA TRP A 4 3.88 22.49 -6.51
C TRP A 4 3.72 22.68 -8.01
N LEU A 5 3.80 23.92 -8.51
CA LEU A 5 3.73 24.20 -9.93
C LEU A 5 4.88 23.53 -10.70
N ALA A 6 6.11 23.59 -10.18
CA ALA A 6 7.25 22.91 -10.77
C ALA A 6 7.10 21.38 -10.77
N MET A 7 6.57 20.79 -9.69
CA MET A 7 6.27 19.34 -9.62
C MET A 7 5.25 18.94 -10.69
N LYS A 8 4.18 19.72 -10.88
CA LYS A 8 3.19 19.50 -11.95
C LYS A 8 3.79 19.55 -13.35
N HIS A 9 4.78 20.42 -13.59
CA HIS A 9 5.44 20.48 -14.89
C HIS A 9 6.47 19.35 -15.10
N GLY A 10 7.05 18.81 -14.03
CA GLY A 10 8.02 17.70 -14.08
C GLY A 10 7.36 16.32 -14.18
N THR A 11 6.17 16.14 -13.62
CA THR A 11 5.32 15.00 -13.93
C THR A 11 4.57 15.32 -15.20
N THR A 12 4.84 14.65 -16.33
CA THR A 12 3.80 14.55 -17.36
C THR A 12 2.58 14.00 -16.64
N CYS A 13 1.54 14.80 -16.44
CA CYS A 13 0.23 14.24 -16.22
C CYS A 13 0.04 13.32 -17.42
N SER A 14 0.19 12.00 -17.23
CA SER A 14 -0.12 11.02 -18.26
C SER A 14 -1.63 11.01 -18.44
N SER A 15 -2.16 12.09 -19.01
CA SER A 15 -3.17 11.96 -20.04
C SER A 15 -2.56 11.00 -21.05
N GLY A 16 -3.09 9.79 -21.15
CA GLY A 16 -2.66 8.86 -22.17
C GLY A 16 -2.71 9.57 -23.53
N SER A 17 -1.55 9.87 -24.10
CA SER A 17 -1.42 10.01 -25.54
C SER A 17 -1.53 8.58 -26.08
N GLY A 18 -2.76 8.20 -26.36
CA GLY A 18 -3.18 6.93 -26.93
C GLY A 18 -4.54 7.11 -27.57
N ASP A 19 -4.49 7.66 -28.78
CA ASP A 19 -5.45 7.51 -29.87
C ASP A 19 -6.76 8.33 -29.89
N ASN A 20 -7.07 8.69 -31.13
CA ASN A 20 -8.14 9.54 -31.62
C ASN A 20 -9.54 8.95 -31.34
N GLY A 21 -10.51 9.85 -31.09
CA GLY A 21 -11.89 9.62 -31.51
C GLY A 21 -12.93 9.44 -30.40
N ASP A 22 -13.79 10.46 -30.32
CA ASP A 22 -15.23 10.38 -30.00
C ASP A 22 -15.68 10.22 -28.53
N GLY A 23 -16.66 11.07 -28.20
CA GLY A 23 -17.76 10.72 -27.30
C GLY A 23 -17.51 10.69 -25.78
N SER A 24 -17.63 11.86 -25.14
CA SER A 24 -18.34 12.04 -23.86
C SER A 24 -18.19 10.97 -22.77
N VAL A 25 -17.29 11.21 -21.80
CA VAL A 25 -17.45 10.74 -20.42
C VAL A 25 -17.35 11.94 -19.48
N THR A 26 -18.51 12.42 -19.05
CA THR A 26 -18.63 13.25 -17.86
C THR A 26 -18.57 12.32 -16.65
N GLY A 27 -17.44 12.33 -15.93
CA GLY A 27 -17.31 11.52 -14.72
C GLY A 27 -15.89 11.41 -14.17
N SER A 28 -15.63 12.19 -13.11
CA SER A 28 -14.66 11.92 -12.04
C SER A 28 -13.20 12.37 -12.21
N GLY A 29 -12.93 13.57 -11.69
CA GLY A 29 -11.82 13.83 -10.76
C GLY A 29 -10.39 13.69 -11.26
N SER A 30 -9.89 14.70 -11.99
CA SER A 30 -8.44 14.91 -12.12
C SER A 30 -7.89 15.42 -10.78
N SER A 31 -7.35 14.52 -9.96
CA SER A 31 -6.79 14.75 -8.61
C SER A 31 -5.54 15.65 -8.58
N CYS A 32 -5.12 16.19 -9.72
CA CYS A 32 -3.83 16.88 -9.88
C CYS A 32 -3.95 18.40 -9.73
N ASP A 33 -5.17 18.94 -9.79
CA ASP A 33 -5.39 20.38 -9.81
C ASP A 33 -5.45 21.00 -8.41
N ASP A 34 -5.79 20.20 -7.40
CA ASP A 34 -5.93 20.68 -6.04
C ASP A 34 -4.59 20.70 -5.29
N MET A 35 -4.29 21.81 -4.64
CA MET A 35 -3.07 21.93 -3.82
C MET A 35 -3.25 21.05 -2.59
N SER A 36 -2.48 19.97 -2.50
CA SER A 36 -2.64 18.99 -1.43
C SER A 36 -2.48 19.61 -0.04
N THR A 37 -3.45 19.38 0.84
CA THR A 37 -3.40 19.80 2.26
C THR A 37 -2.45 18.96 3.10
N ILE A 38 -1.75 17.99 2.49
CA ILE A 38 -0.74 17.16 3.16
C ILE A 38 0.34 18.00 3.84
N ASP A 39 0.65 19.21 3.36
CA ASP A 39 1.65 20.10 3.97
C ASP A 39 1.30 20.46 5.43
N PHE A 40 0.02 20.45 5.80
CA PHE A 40 -0.46 20.73 7.16
C PHE A 40 -0.43 19.50 8.09
N ILE A 41 -0.20 18.30 7.55
CA ILE A 41 -0.13 17.07 8.32
C ILE A 41 1.31 16.87 8.82
N PRO A 42 1.54 16.63 10.12
CA PRO A 42 2.87 16.30 10.64
C PRO A 42 3.57 15.21 9.81
N GLN A 43 4.86 15.41 9.53
CA GLN A 43 5.62 14.53 8.65
C GLN A 43 5.59 13.06 9.08
N TYR A 44 5.58 12.81 10.39
CA TYR A 44 5.44 11.47 10.96
C TYR A 44 4.15 10.76 10.50
N LEU A 45 3.02 11.48 10.48
CA LEU A 45 1.74 10.93 10.04
C LEU A 45 1.70 10.70 8.53
N ARG A 46 2.39 11.53 7.73
CA ARG A 46 2.55 11.30 6.28
C ARG A 46 3.34 10.02 6.02
N PHE A 47 4.48 9.84 6.68
CA PHE A 47 5.26 8.61 6.55
C PHE A 47 4.50 7.38 7.07
N LEU A 48 3.69 7.52 8.11
CA LEU A 48 2.83 6.46 8.59
C LEU A 48 1.77 6.08 7.52
N GLN A 49 1.15 7.07 6.89
CA GLN A 49 0.20 6.83 5.82
C GLN A 49 0.84 6.11 4.64
N GLU A 50 1.98 6.60 4.14
CA GLU A 50 2.73 5.93 3.06
C GLU A 50 3.13 4.51 3.44
N TRP A 51 3.57 4.29 4.69
CA TRP A 51 3.93 2.97 5.18
C TRP A 51 2.72 2.02 5.21
N VAL A 52 1.55 2.50 5.67
CA VAL A 52 0.31 1.71 5.67
C VAL A 52 -0.16 1.42 4.25
N GLU A 53 -0.10 2.38 3.33
CA GLU A 53 -0.47 2.18 1.92
C GLU A 53 0.43 1.12 1.27
N HIS A 54 1.74 1.21 1.48
CA HIS A 54 2.71 0.23 0.95
C HIS A 54 2.50 -1.17 1.55
N PHE A 55 2.23 -1.26 2.86
CA PHE A 55 1.88 -2.52 3.52
C PHE A 55 0.60 -3.13 2.96
N CYS A 56 -0.46 -2.33 2.85
CA CYS A 56 -1.77 -2.77 2.39
C CYS A 56 -1.72 -3.30 0.96
N LYS A 57 -0.99 -2.62 0.07
CA LYS A 57 -0.79 -3.06 -1.32
C LYS A 57 -0.14 -4.45 -1.38
N GLN A 58 0.99 -4.64 -0.70
CA GLN A 58 1.66 -5.95 -0.65
C GLN A 58 0.78 -7.03 0.00
N ARG A 59 0.11 -6.68 1.10
CA ARG A 59 -0.82 -7.59 1.78
C ARG A 59 -1.93 -8.04 0.85
N GLN A 60 -2.52 -7.13 0.07
CA GLN A 60 -3.59 -7.44 -0.86
C GLN A 60 -3.15 -8.43 -1.93
N GLU A 61 -1.97 -8.25 -2.52
CA GLU A 61 -1.42 -9.19 -3.50
C GLU A 61 -1.24 -10.61 -2.92
N LYS A 62 -0.68 -10.71 -1.70
CA LYS A 62 -0.48 -12.01 -1.05
C LYS A 62 -1.80 -12.66 -0.64
N VAL A 63 -2.75 -11.88 -0.11
CA VAL A 63 -4.09 -12.38 0.27
C VAL A 63 -4.88 -12.84 -0.96
N ASN A 64 -4.83 -12.10 -2.07
CA ASN A 64 -5.46 -12.51 -3.32
C ASN A 64 -4.89 -13.85 -3.81
N ALA A 65 -3.57 -14.05 -3.72
CA ALA A 65 -2.96 -15.33 -4.04
C ALA A 65 -3.48 -16.46 -3.13
N VAL A 66 -3.59 -16.24 -1.82
CA VAL A 66 -4.18 -17.22 -0.89
C VAL A 66 -5.62 -17.53 -1.28
N ILE A 67 -6.45 -16.50 -1.47
CA ILE A 67 -7.87 -16.65 -1.81
C ILE A 67 -8.05 -17.46 -3.09
N THR A 68 -7.32 -17.12 -4.16
CA THR A 68 -7.45 -17.82 -5.45
C THR A 68 -7.05 -19.29 -5.35
N ASN A 69 -5.97 -19.61 -4.62
CA ASN A 69 -5.47 -20.98 -4.49
C ASN A 69 -6.25 -21.80 -3.44
N CYS A 70 -6.90 -21.16 -2.47
CA CYS A 70 -7.67 -21.84 -1.43
C CYS A 70 -9.17 -21.95 -1.76
N LYS A 71 -9.74 -21.03 -2.55
CA LYS A 71 -11.16 -21.10 -2.97
C LYS A 71 -11.44 -22.32 -3.83
N SER A 72 -10.53 -22.68 -4.72
CA SER A 72 -10.60 -23.89 -5.55
C SER A 72 -10.59 -25.19 -4.73
N CYS A 73 -10.25 -25.14 -3.43
CA CYS A 73 -10.20 -26.32 -2.56
C CYS A 73 -11.55 -26.78 -2.08
N LYS A 74 -12.59 -25.95 -2.19
CA LYS A 74 -13.95 -26.36 -1.85
C LYS A 74 -14.49 -27.40 -2.85
N GLU A 75 -13.92 -27.46 -4.05
CA GLU A 75 -14.38 -28.33 -5.14
C GLU A 75 -13.36 -29.44 -5.52
N SER A 76 -12.08 -29.30 -5.16
CA SER A 76 -10.98 -30.09 -5.78
C SER A 76 -10.05 -30.84 -4.80
N GLY A 77 -10.58 -31.76 -3.97
CA GLY A 77 -9.82 -32.84 -3.31
C GLY A 77 -8.44 -32.53 -2.64
N ASN A 78 -7.61 -33.57 -2.45
CA ASN A 78 -6.37 -33.50 -1.65
C ASN A 78 -5.24 -32.63 -2.25
N LYS A 79 -5.17 -32.45 -3.58
CA LYS A 79 -4.10 -31.68 -4.25
C LYS A 79 -4.17 -30.19 -3.91
N CYS A 80 -5.38 -29.67 -3.69
CA CYS A 80 -5.60 -28.28 -3.31
C CYS A 80 -5.13 -27.96 -1.88
N LYS A 81 -5.12 -28.96 -0.99
CA LYS A 81 -4.66 -28.80 0.40
C LYS A 81 -3.19 -28.37 0.47
N THR A 82 -2.36 -28.82 -0.47
CA THR A 82 -0.92 -28.51 -0.50
C THR A 82 -0.64 -27.11 -1.05
N GLU A 83 -1.25 -26.72 -2.17
CA GLU A 83 -1.04 -25.38 -2.75
C GLU A 83 -1.61 -24.27 -1.87
N CYS A 84 -2.81 -24.46 -1.34
CA CYS A 84 -3.39 -23.54 -0.36
C CYS A 84 -2.48 -23.39 0.87
N LYS A 85 -2.00 -24.50 1.43
CA LYS A 85 -1.06 -24.48 2.56
C LYS A 85 0.22 -23.71 2.21
N ASN A 86 0.82 -23.96 1.04
CA ASN A 86 2.02 -23.25 0.60
C ASN A 86 1.79 -21.73 0.50
N LYS A 87 0.63 -21.28 -0.02
CA LYS A 87 0.30 -19.84 -0.07
C LYS A 87 0.03 -19.25 1.31
N CYS A 88 -0.64 -19.98 2.19
CA CYS A 88 -0.84 -19.59 3.59
C CYS A 88 0.50 -19.46 4.32
N ASP A 89 1.42 -20.42 4.14
CA ASP A 89 2.76 -20.40 4.72
C ASP A 89 3.59 -19.25 4.14
N ALA A 90 3.45 -18.95 2.85
CA ALA A 90 4.07 -17.77 2.24
C ALA A 90 3.55 -16.46 2.82
N TYR A 91 2.23 -16.35 3.07
CA TYR A 91 1.65 -15.19 3.74
C TYR A 91 2.13 -15.07 5.19
N LYS A 92 2.15 -16.17 5.94
CA LYS A 92 2.70 -16.21 7.30
C LYS A 92 4.16 -15.75 7.33
N ASN A 93 4.98 -16.28 6.42
CA ASN A 93 6.36 -15.85 6.25
C ASN A 93 6.47 -14.36 5.88
N PHE A 94 5.58 -13.83 5.04
CA PHE A 94 5.57 -12.39 4.72
C PHE A 94 5.35 -11.50 5.96
N ILE A 95 4.52 -11.93 6.91
CA ILE A 95 4.27 -11.19 8.15
C ILE A 95 5.39 -11.38 9.18
N GLU A 96 5.90 -12.61 9.32
CA GLU A 96 6.81 -13.01 10.40
C GLU A 96 8.29 -12.88 10.05
N LYS A 97 8.71 -13.18 8.81
CA LYS A 97 10.12 -13.06 8.43
C LYS A 97 10.50 -11.60 8.23
N CYS A 98 11.70 -11.26 8.69
CA CYS A 98 12.37 -10.03 8.30
C CYS A 98 12.51 -10.02 6.78
N VAL A 99 11.84 -9.07 6.13
CA VAL A 99 12.05 -8.83 4.71
C VAL A 99 13.29 -7.92 4.56
N THR A 100 13.95 -7.98 3.41
CA THR A 100 15.00 -7.02 3.06
C THR A 100 14.41 -5.63 2.90
N ALA A 101 15.23 -4.58 2.80
CA ALA A 101 14.77 -3.20 2.61
C ALA A 101 13.74 -3.07 1.46
N ASP A 102 13.91 -3.85 0.38
CA ASP A 102 13.01 -3.91 -0.78
C ASP A 102 11.60 -4.43 -0.44
N GLY A 103 11.46 -5.19 0.64
CA GLY A 103 10.18 -5.70 1.14
C GLY A 103 9.43 -4.75 2.08
N GLY A 104 9.88 -3.50 2.20
CA GLY A 104 9.21 -2.46 3.00
C GLY A 104 9.50 -2.53 4.51
N THR A 105 10.32 -3.46 4.96
CA THR A 105 10.80 -3.51 6.33
C THR A 105 12.33 -3.57 6.29
N SER A 106 13.02 -2.54 6.80
CA SER A 106 14.49 -2.54 6.89
C SER A 106 14.98 -3.63 7.86
N GLY A 107 15.00 -4.89 7.40
CA GLY A 107 15.54 -6.05 8.12
C GLY A 107 14.81 -6.40 9.43
N SER A 108 13.55 -6.03 9.60
CA SER A 108 12.76 -6.31 10.82
C SER A 108 11.36 -6.82 10.48
N PRO A 109 10.70 -7.61 11.34
CA PRO A 109 9.33 -8.04 11.07
C PRO A 109 8.35 -6.85 11.06
N TRP A 110 7.28 -6.97 10.27
CA TRP A 110 6.21 -5.97 10.20
C TRP A 110 5.59 -5.68 11.58
N SER A 111 5.38 -6.72 12.38
CA SER A 111 4.86 -6.61 13.75
C SER A 111 5.73 -5.77 14.68
N LYS A 112 7.05 -5.94 14.59
CA LYS A 112 8.02 -5.18 15.39
C LYS A 112 8.04 -3.70 15.00
N ARG A 113 7.95 -3.40 13.69
CA ARG A 113 7.87 -2.02 13.21
C ARG A 113 6.56 -1.36 13.60
N TRP A 114 5.46 -2.09 13.53
CA TRP A 114 4.16 -1.60 14.00
C TRP A 114 4.16 -1.26 15.49
N ASP A 115 4.77 -2.09 16.34
CA ASP A 115 4.90 -1.80 17.78
C ASP A 115 5.71 -0.52 18.04
N GLN A 116 6.80 -0.30 17.30
CA GLN A 116 7.59 0.94 17.39
C GLN A 116 6.78 2.17 16.96
N ILE A 117 6.05 2.07 15.85
CA ILE A 117 5.16 3.13 15.36
C ILE A 117 4.10 3.42 16.41
N TYR A 118 3.42 2.40 16.91
CA TYR A 118 2.37 2.56 17.91
C TYR A 118 2.89 3.28 19.17
N LYS A 119 4.04 2.87 19.69
CA LYS A 119 4.67 3.53 20.85
C LYS A 119 4.97 5.01 20.61
N MET A 120 5.50 5.34 19.44
CA MET A 120 5.77 6.74 19.07
C MET A 120 4.47 7.53 18.94
N TYR A 121 3.47 6.99 18.26
CA TYR A 121 2.16 7.62 18.10
C TYR A 121 1.46 7.84 19.44
N SER A 122 1.45 6.83 20.32
CA SER A 122 0.91 6.96 21.68
C SER A 122 1.64 8.03 22.48
N LYS A 123 2.99 8.09 22.40
CA LYS A 123 3.76 9.14 23.06
C LYS A 123 3.36 10.53 22.57
N TYR A 124 3.21 10.74 21.26
CA TYR A 124 2.76 12.02 20.71
C TYR A 124 1.36 12.42 21.20
N ILE A 125 0.45 11.46 21.38
CA ILE A 125 -0.87 11.73 21.95
C ILE A 125 -0.76 12.18 23.41
N GLU A 126 0.09 11.53 24.21
CA GLU A 126 0.30 11.91 25.60
C GLU A 126 1.00 13.27 25.74
N ASP A 127 2.03 13.55 24.93
CA ASP A 127 2.77 14.82 24.93
C ASP A 127 1.89 16.02 24.46
N ALA A 128 0.80 15.75 23.75
CA ALA A 128 -0.15 16.74 23.27
C ALA A 128 -1.32 17.02 24.24
N LYS A 129 -1.40 16.31 25.37
CA LYS A 129 -2.36 16.57 26.45
C LYS A 129 -1.86 17.68 27.38
#